data_AF-A0A6G3MJF7-F1
#
_entry.id   AF-A0A6G3MJF7-F1
#
_cell.length_a   1.000
_cell.length_b   1.000
_cell.length_c   1.000
_cell.angle_alpha   90.00
_cell.angle_beta   90.00
_cell.angle_gamma   90.00
#
_symmetry.space_group_name_H-M   'P 1'
#
loop_
_entity.id
_entity.type
_entity.pdbx_description
1 polymer ?
#
loop_
_entity_poly.entity_id
_entity_poly.type
_entity_poly.pdbx_seq_one_letter_code
_entity_poly.pdbx_strand_id
1 'polypeptide(L)'
;NFFLYIWHNPFFPHENRLWGKSWMNCMSELGQWGRLLEFSKNKIYHESCIREDFITSAMTSSWKLLDFTSLKQMLSLINNEPGLSIDAYVVHYYKAILALFGKSSPKNQRLLEIINPHIVKGFKSIDSKMSRLPQVITSSHLPLFRFIHLFADLHEIGKYNLIRLDQTSSGAPDTLALSLTNDFMTIHKLWRAHYPDKFDKLSHWSDVTCFRAFTVAKALGYLDNINPKSIVN
;
A
#
# COMPACT_ATOMS: atom_id res chain seq x y z
N ASN A 1 2.10 -30.98 -12.58
CA ASN A 1 0.96 -31.89 -12.30
C ASN A 1 0.90 -32.40 -10.87
N PHE A 2 1.99 -32.83 -10.22
CA PHE A 2 1.94 -33.28 -8.81
C PHE A 2 1.55 -32.18 -7.80
N PHE A 3 2.08 -30.97 -7.95
CA PHE A 3 1.71 -29.81 -7.11
C PHE A 3 0.24 -29.40 -7.24
N LEU A 4 -0.34 -29.45 -8.44
CA LEU A 4 -1.76 -29.19 -8.66
C LEU A 4 -2.62 -30.31 -8.03
N TYR A 5 -2.19 -31.56 -8.14
CA TYR A 5 -2.90 -32.70 -7.55
C TYR A 5 -2.97 -32.61 -6.02
N ILE A 6 -1.89 -32.19 -5.37
CA ILE A 6 -1.85 -31.96 -3.92
C ILE A 6 -2.75 -30.78 -3.52
N TRP A 7 -2.63 -29.64 -4.22
CA TRP A 7 -3.40 -28.42 -3.91
C TRP A 7 -4.91 -28.56 -4.10
N HIS A 8 -5.32 -29.43 -5.03
CA HIS A 8 -6.72 -29.74 -5.29
C HIS A 8 -7.22 -30.98 -4.54
N ASN A 9 -6.39 -31.59 -3.70
CA ASN A 9 -6.79 -32.76 -2.94
C ASN A 9 -7.76 -32.36 -1.82
N PRO A 10 -9.05 -32.75 -1.89
CA PRO A 10 -10.05 -32.33 -0.91
C PRO A 10 -9.88 -33.01 0.46
N PHE A 11 -8.99 -34.00 0.57
CA PHE A 11 -8.77 -34.75 1.81
C PHE A 11 -8.00 -33.95 2.88
N PHE A 12 -7.28 -32.88 2.51
CA PHE A 12 -6.47 -32.08 3.44
C PHE A 12 -6.65 -30.56 3.27
N PRO A 13 -7.85 -30.02 3.58
CA PRO A 13 -8.15 -28.60 3.36
C PRO A 13 -7.25 -27.66 4.18
N HIS A 14 -6.86 -28.07 5.40
CA HIS A 14 -5.99 -27.27 6.27
C HIS A 14 -4.54 -27.19 5.76
N GLU A 15 -4.01 -28.30 5.25
CA GLU A 15 -2.64 -28.36 4.71
C GLU A 15 -2.55 -27.60 3.39
N ASN A 16 -3.56 -27.72 2.53
CA ASN A 16 -3.66 -26.91 1.31
C ASN A 16 -3.70 -25.41 1.63
N ARG A 17 -4.43 -25.01 2.68
CA ARG A 17 -4.42 -23.62 3.15
C ARG A 17 -3.03 -23.20 3.62
N LEU A 18 -2.38 -24.03 4.43
CA LEU A 18 -1.06 -23.78 4.98
C LEU A 18 0.00 -23.64 3.87
N TRP A 19 0.04 -24.58 2.93
CA TRP A 19 0.98 -24.57 1.81
C TRP A 19 0.73 -23.37 0.92
N GLY A 20 -0.54 -23.04 0.65
CA GLY A 20 -0.86 -21.86 -0.15
C GLY A 20 -0.42 -20.57 0.49
N LYS A 21 -0.71 -20.41 1.77
CA LYS A 21 -0.25 -19.25 2.53
C LYS A 21 1.27 -19.18 2.62
N SER A 22 1.94 -20.31 2.86
CA SER A 22 3.40 -20.38 2.95
C SER A 22 4.07 -20.03 1.63
N TRP A 23 3.56 -20.56 0.52
CA TRP A 23 4.04 -20.24 -0.81
C TRP A 23 3.89 -18.74 -1.11
N MET A 24 2.72 -18.15 -0.83
CA MET A 24 2.51 -16.71 -1.02
C MET A 24 3.46 -15.87 -0.17
N ASN A 25 3.68 -16.24 1.09
CA ASN A 25 4.62 -15.56 1.97
C ASN A 25 6.05 -15.64 1.41
N CYS A 26 6.53 -16.83 1.03
CA CYS A 26 7.85 -17.02 0.44
C CYS A 26 8.03 -16.17 -0.82
N MET A 27 7.05 -16.18 -1.72
CA MET A 27 7.08 -15.36 -2.95
C MET A 27 7.11 -13.86 -2.65
N SER A 28 6.43 -13.43 -1.59
CA SER A 28 6.42 -12.04 -1.12
C SER A 28 7.78 -11.62 -0.55
N GLU A 29 8.42 -12.48 0.26
CA GLU A 29 9.77 -12.24 0.79
C GLU A 29 10.83 -12.25 -0.31
N LEU A 30 10.64 -13.05 -1.37
CA LEU A 30 11.50 -13.07 -2.56
C LEU A 30 11.23 -11.90 -3.53
N GLY A 31 10.25 -11.04 -3.25
CA GLY A 31 9.89 -9.90 -4.10
C GLY A 31 9.26 -10.28 -5.45
N GLN A 32 8.70 -11.48 -5.58
CA GLN A 32 8.14 -12.02 -6.84
C GLN A 32 6.69 -11.56 -7.08
N TRP A 33 6.45 -10.25 -7.03
CA TRP A 33 5.11 -9.65 -7.11
C TRP A 33 4.40 -9.92 -8.44
N GLY A 34 5.14 -10.00 -9.56
CA GLY A 34 4.57 -10.32 -10.88
C GLY A 34 3.91 -11.70 -10.91
N ARG A 35 4.58 -12.70 -10.35
CA ARG A 35 4.05 -14.07 -10.25
C ARG A 35 2.87 -14.15 -9.30
N LEU A 36 2.90 -13.40 -8.20
CA LEU A 36 1.76 -13.31 -7.27
C LEU A 36 0.53 -12.68 -7.95
N LEU A 37 0.71 -11.64 -8.76
CA LEU A 37 -0.37 -11.01 -9.52
C LEU A 37 -0.89 -11.89 -10.67
N GLU A 38 -0.01 -12.63 -11.35
CA GLU A 38 -0.44 -13.60 -12.37
C GLU A 38 -1.24 -14.74 -11.75
N PHE A 39 -0.72 -15.29 -10.64
CA PHE A 39 -1.44 -16.26 -9.82
C PHE A 39 -2.79 -15.68 -9.39
N SER A 40 -2.85 -14.37 -9.09
CA SER A 40 -4.07 -13.70 -8.66
C SER A 40 -5.21 -13.67 -9.69
N LYS A 41 -4.94 -13.98 -10.95
CA LYS A 41 -5.93 -13.96 -12.04
C LYS A 41 -6.57 -15.33 -12.28
N ASN A 42 -6.02 -16.38 -11.67
CA ASN A 42 -6.52 -17.73 -11.89
C ASN A 42 -7.80 -17.98 -11.08
N LYS A 43 -8.90 -18.19 -11.81
CA LYS A 43 -10.25 -18.28 -11.24
C LYS A 43 -10.45 -19.41 -10.25
N ILE A 44 -9.67 -20.48 -10.37
CA ILE A 44 -9.75 -21.65 -9.50
C ILE A 44 -9.51 -21.28 -8.02
N TYR A 45 -8.67 -20.27 -7.77
CA TYR A 45 -8.33 -19.87 -6.41
C TYR A 45 -9.33 -18.89 -5.78
N HIS A 46 -10.27 -18.34 -6.56
CA HIS A 46 -11.37 -17.52 -6.02
C HIS A 46 -12.38 -18.34 -5.21
N GLU A 47 -12.44 -19.65 -5.43
CA GLU A 47 -13.35 -20.56 -4.72
C GLU A 47 -12.62 -21.37 -3.62
N SER A 48 -11.34 -21.06 -3.36
CA SER A 48 -10.50 -21.81 -2.43
C SER A 48 -10.48 -21.20 -1.02
N CYS A 49 -10.11 -22.02 -0.02
CA CYS A 49 -9.94 -21.62 1.39
C CYS A 49 -8.83 -20.58 1.65
N ILE A 50 -8.04 -20.22 0.62
CA ILE A 50 -6.97 -19.20 0.67
C ILE A 50 -7.37 -17.87 -0.01
N ARG A 51 -8.64 -17.72 -0.40
CA ARG A 51 -9.14 -16.58 -1.17
C ARG A 51 -8.76 -15.21 -0.58
N GLU A 52 -8.86 -15.05 0.74
CA GLU A 52 -8.59 -13.78 1.43
C GLU A 52 -7.10 -13.41 1.42
N ASP A 53 -6.23 -14.39 1.72
CA ASP A 53 -4.78 -14.24 1.66
C ASP A 53 -4.36 -13.89 0.21
N PHE A 54 -5.01 -14.51 -0.77
CA PHE A 54 -4.82 -14.23 -2.19
C PHE A 54 -5.24 -12.83 -2.62
N ILE A 55 -6.45 -12.38 -2.23
CA ILE A 55 -6.92 -11.02 -2.55
C ILE A 55 -5.98 -9.99 -1.92
N THR A 56 -5.52 -10.21 -0.70
CA THR A 56 -4.56 -9.34 -0.01
C THR A 56 -3.21 -9.29 -0.73
N SER A 57 -2.69 -10.45 -1.14
CA SER A 57 -1.46 -10.55 -1.94
C SER A 57 -1.60 -9.87 -3.31
N ALA A 58 -2.75 -10.01 -3.95
CA ALA A 58 -3.06 -9.38 -5.23
C ALA A 58 -3.11 -7.86 -5.13
N MET A 59 -3.72 -7.30 -4.08
CA MET A 59 -3.71 -5.86 -3.82
C MET A 59 -2.28 -5.34 -3.60
N THR A 60 -1.50 -6.04 -2.77
CA THR A 60 -0.08 -5.71 -2.50
C THR A 60 0.75 -5.71 -3.78
N SER A 61 0.60 -6.75 -4.58
CA SER A 61 1.32 -6.92 -5.85
C SER A 61 0.90 -5.87 -6.89
N SER A 62 -0.40 -5.60 -6.98
CA SER A 62 -0.96 -4.58 -7.89
C SER A 62 -0.40 -3.19 -7.57
N TRP A 63 -0.35 -2.83 -6.28
CA TRP A 63 0.24 -1.57 -5.85
C TRP A 63 1.74 -1.49 -6.20
N LYS A 64 2.52 -2.52 -5.89
CA LYS A 64 3.97 -2.54 -6.14
C LYS A 64 4.34 -2.49 -7.62
N LEU A 65 3.51 -3.08 -8.47
CA LEU A 65 3.66 -3.06 -9.92
C LEU A 65 2.96 -1.86 -10.58
N LEU A 66 2.40 -0.95 -9.78
CA LEU A 66 1.67 0.25 -10.22
C LEU A 66 0.47 -0.06 -11.13
N ASP A 67 -0.09 -1.28 -11.03
CA ASP A 67 -1.30 -1.70 -11.71
C ASP A 67 -2.54 -1.31 -10.89
N PHE A 68 -2.87 -0.02 -10.92
CA PHE A 68 -4.04 0.52 -10.23
C PHE A 68 -5.37 0.00 -10.77
N THR A 69 -5.39 -0.55 -12.00
CA THR A 69 -6.59 -1.15 -12.59
C THR A 69 -6.92 -2.45 -11.86
N SER A 70 -5.93 -3.34 -11.73
CA SER A 70 -6.07 -4.57 -10.95
C SER A 70 -6.36 -4.27 -9.46
N LEU A 71 -5.70 -3.25 -8.88
CA LEU A 71 -5.99 -2.84 -7.49
C LEU A 71 -7.46 -2.41 -7.31
N LYS A 72 -7.99 -1.61 -8.24
CA LYS A 72 -9.40 -1.16 -8.22
C LYS A 72 -10.36 -2.35 -8.35
N GLN A 73 -10.05 -3.32 -9.21
CA GLN A 73 -10.84 -4.54 -9.37
C GLN A 73 -10.88 -5.35 -8.06
N MET A 74 -9.73 -5.56 -7.41
CA MET A 74 -9.67 -6.28 -6.13
C MET A 74 -10.49 -5.58 -5.04
N LEU A 75 -10.38 -4.24 -4.93
CA LEU A 75 -11.19 -3.46 -4.00
C LEU A 75 -12.70 -3.53 -4.30
N SER A 76 -13.08 -3.64 -5.58
CA SER A 76 -14.49 -3.81 -5.97
C SER A 76 -15.04 -5.18 -5.58
N LEU A 77 -14.23 -6.24 -5.72
CA LEU A 77 -14.60 -7.59 -5.27
C LEU A 77 -14.90 -7.59 -3.77
N ILE A 78 -14.05 -6.96 -2.96
CA ILE A 78 -14.24 -6.86 -1.51
C ILE A 78 -15.53 -6.11 -1.15
N ASN A 79 -15.84 -5.02 -1.85
CA ASN A 79 -17.07 -4.26 -1.56
C ASN A 79 -18.35 -5.02 -1.95
N ASN A 80 -18.28 -5.88 -2.98
CA ASN A 80 -19.43 -6.63 -3.48
C ASN A 80 -19.68 -7.93 -2.68
N GLU A 81 -18.70 -8.38 -1.89
CA GLU A 81 -18.77 -9.62 -1.13
C GLU A 81 -18.55 -9.38 0.37
N PRO A 82 -19.62 -9.05 1.12
CA PRO A 82 -19.52 -8.69 2.55
C PRO A 82 -19.08 -9.84 3.47
N GLY A 83 -18.95 -11.08 2.95
CA GLY A 83 -18.52 -12.25 3.71
C GLY A 83 -17.01 -12.46 3.83
N LEU A 84 -16.19 -11.61 3.18
CA LEU A 84 -14.72 -11.73 3.23
C LEU A 84 -14.16 -11.20 4.56
N SER A 85 -13.37 -12.02 5.25
CA SER A 85 -12.70 -11.70 6.52
C SER A 85 -11.39 -10.92 6.31
N ILE A 86 -11.37 -9.97 5.38
CA ILE A 86 -10.20 -9.11 5.17
C ILE A 86 -10.26 -7.96 6.17
N ASP A 87 -9.14 -7.75 6.86
CA ASP A 87 -9.02 -6.66 7.83
C ASP A 87 -9.31 -5.29 7.21
N ALA A 88 -10.24 -4.54 7.82
CA ALA A 88 -10.71 -3.27 7.28
C ALA A 88 -9.58 -2.22 7.13
N TYR A 89 -8.58 -2.22 8.01
CA TYR A 89 -7.41 -1.35 7.86
C TYR A 89 -6.60 -1.62 6.59
N VAL A 90 -6.49 -2.87 6.15
CA VAL A 90 -5.81 -3.24 4.90
C VAL A 90 -6.58 -2.67 3.71
N VAL A 91 -7.90 -2.87 3.70
CA VAL A 91 -8.78 -2.35 2.65
C VAL A 91 -8.71 -0.83 2.57
N HIS A 92 -8.76 -0.15 3.72
CA HIS A 92 -8.68 1.30 3.79
C HIS A 92 -7.34 1.87 3.37
N TYR A 93 -6.24 1.18 3.70
CA TYR A 93 -4.91 1.54 3.22
C TYR A 93 -4.86 1.53 1.68
N TYR A 94 -5.30 0.44 1.04
CA TYR A 94 -5.30 0.34 -0.42
C TYR A 94 -6.28 1.30 -1.10
N LYS A 95 -7.43 1.61 -0.48
CA LYS A 95 -8.34 2.67 -0.96
C LYS A 95 -7.65 4.04 -0.93
N ALA A 96 -6.92 4.35 0.13
CA ALA A 96 -6.17 5.60 0.26
C ALA A 96 -5.01 5.68 -0.76
N ILE A 97 -4.28 4.58 -0.97
CA ILE A 97 -3.25 4.47 -2.01
C ILE A 97 -3.82 4.73 -3.41
N LEU A 98 -4.96 4.10 -3.73
CA LEU A 98 -5.63 4.30 -5.02
C LEU A 98 -6.10 5.76 -5.19
N ALA A 99 -6.61 6.39 -4.13
CA ALA A 99 -7.02 7.78 -4.15
C ALA A 99 -5.85 8.75 -4.33
N LEU A 100 -4.70 8.46 -3.72
CA LEU A 100 -3.50 9.30 -3.77
C LEU A 100 -2.74 9.18 -5.10
N PHE A 101 -2.70 7.98 -5.69
CA PHE A 101 -1.81 7.70 -6.80
C PHE A 101 -2.48 7.24 -8.09
N GLY A 102 -3.73 6.81 -8.03
CA GLY A 102 -4.47 6.33 -9.19
C GLY A 102 -4.69 7.43 -10.24
N LYS A 103 -5.01 7.01 -11.47
CA LYS A 103 -5.28 7.94 -12.59
C LYS A 103 -6.43 8.91 -12.30
N SER A 104 -7.39 8.47 -11.50
CA SER A 104 -8.55 9.27 -11.05
C SER A 104 -8.26 10.10 -9.79
N SER A 105 -7.01 10.19 -9.34
CA SER A 105 -6.63 11.02 -8.19
C SER A 105 -7.08 12.46 -8.44
N PRO A 106 -7.84 13.07 -7.51
CA PRO A 106 -8.23 14.46 -7.62
C PRO A 106 -6.98 15.34 -7.66
N LYS A 107 -6.97 16.29 -8.59
CA LYS A 107 -5.90 17.29 -8.76
C LYS A 107 -6.32 18.64 -8.17
N ASN A 108 -7.05 18.60 -7.05
CA ASN A 108 -7.59 19.78 -6.38
C ASN A 108 -7.58 19.59 -4.86
N GLN A 109 -7.99 20.62 -4.12
CA GLN A 109 -7.99 20.63 -2.65
C GLN A 109 -8.85 19.51 -2.00
N ARG A 110 -9.74 18.84 -2.76
CA ARG A 110 -10.55 17.71 -2.27
C ARG A 110 -9.77 16.41 -2.06
N LEU A 111 -8.48 16.37 -2.39
CA LEU A 111 -7.65 15.18 -2.20
C LEU A 111 -7.65 14.69 -0.75
N LEU A 112 -7.47 15.59 0.23
CA LEU A 112 -7.49 15.20 1.65
C LEU A 112 -8.89 14.82 2.13
N GLU A 113 -9.94 15.43 1.59
CA GLU A 113 -11.33 15.06 1.91
C GLU A 113 -11.65 13.60 1.54
N ILE A 114 -10.98 13.06 0.51
CA ILE A 114 -11.14 11.67 0.08
C ILE A 114 -10.22 10.72 0.86
N ILE A 115 -8.98 11.13 1.13
CA ILE A 115 -7.98 10.28 1.78
C ILE A 115 -8.21 10.17 3.29
N ASN A 116 -8.45 11.29 3.98
CA ASN A 116 -8.55 11.32 5.45
C ASN A 116 -9.62 10.39 6.02
N PRO A 117 -10.83 10.26 5.42
CA PRO A 117 -11.81 9.29 5.91
C PRO A 117 -11.31 7.84 5.87
N HIS A 118 -10.49 7.48 4.89
CA HIS A 118 -9.89 6.15 4.82
C HIS A 118 -8.81 5.95 5.88
N ILE A 119 -7.95 6.94 6.10
CA ILE A 119 -6.94 6.91 7.17
C ILE A 119 -7.62 6.76 8.54
N VAL A 120 -8.63 7.59 8.84
CA VAL A 120 -9.36 7.54 10.12
C VAL A 120 -10.06 6.20 10.32
N LYS A 121 -10.73 5.67 9.30
CA LYS A 121 -11.36 4.33 9.38
C LYS A 121 -10.32 3.22 9.54
N GLY A 122 -9.16 3.36 8.91
CA GLY A 122 -8.02 2.46 9.06
C GLY A 122 -7.52 2.41 10.51
N PHE A 123 -7.22 3.56 11.11
CA PHE A 123 -6.81 3.65 12.51
C PHE A 123 -7.86 3.10 13.47
N LYS A 124 -9.15 3.46 13.30
CA LYS A 124 -10.23 2.88 14.12
C LYS A 124 -10.28 1.35 14.05
N SER A 125 -10.05 0.78 12.87
CA SER A 125 -9.97 -0.68 12.70
C SER A 125 -8.75 -1.27 13.39
N ILE A 126 -7.61 -0.57 13.40
CA ILE A 126 -6.40 -1.00 14.10
C ILE A 126 -6.63 -0.95 15.61
N ASP A 127 -7.19 0.14 16.14
CA ASP A 127 -7.49 0.31 17.57
C ASP A 127 -8.43 -0.80 18.08
N SER A 128 -9.48 -1.10 17.30
CA SER A 128 -10.40 -2.19 17.62
C SER A 128 -9.75 -3.57 17.60
N LYS A 129 -8.74 -3.78 16.76
CA LYS A 129 -8.00 -5.05 16.71
C LYS A 129 -6.96 -5.13 17.83
N MET A 130 -6.31 -4.02 18.13
CA MET A 130 -5.32 -3.91 19.19
C MET A 130 -5.96 -4.13 20.57
N SER A 131 -7.16 -3.61 20.81
CA SER A 131 -7.89 -3.83 22.06
C SER A 131 -8.34 -5.27 22.30
N ARG A 132 -8.33 -6.13 21.27
CA ARG A 132 -8.62 -7.57 21.36
C ARG A 132 -7.36 -8.41 21.62
N LEU A 133 -6.17 -7.83 21.49
CA LEU A 133 -4.91 -8.51 21.77
C LEU A 133 -4.55 -8.39 23.27
N PRO A 134 -3.68 -9.27 23.79
CA PRO A 134 -3.16 -9.12 25.15
C PRO A 134 -2.47 -7.76 25.34
N GLN A 135 -2.55 -7.19 26.55
CA GLN A 135 -1.87 -5.93 26.87
C GLN A 135 -0.34 -6.00 26.69
N VAL A 136 0.23 -7.20 26.83
CA VAL A 136 1.65 -7.44 26.58
C VAL A 136 1.90 -7.43 25.08
N ILE A 137 2.88 -6.63 24.65
CA ILE A 137 3.29 -6.55 23.24
C ILE A 137 3.86 -7.90 22.80
N THR A 138 3.26 -8.46 21.76
CA THR A 138 3.62 -9.74 21.14
C THR A 138 3.79 -9.58 19.63
N SER A 139 4.31 -10.61 18.95
CA SER A 139 4.47 -10.63 17.50
C SER A 139 3.17 -10.38 16.72
N SER A 140 2.01 -10.67 17.32
CA SER A 140 0.68 -10.37 16.76
C SER A 140 0.40 -8.87 16.58
N HIS A 141 1.12 -8.00 17.30
CA HIS A 141 0.99 -6.55 17.18
C HIS A 141 1.79 -5.98 16.01
N LEU A 142 2.85 -6.67 15.57
CA LEU A 142 3.75 -6.17 14.53
C LEU A 142 3.02 -5.77 13.24
N PRO A 143 2.07 -6.57 12.69
CA PRO A 143 1.33 -6.14 11.51
C PRO A 143 0.56 -4.83 11.72
N LEU A 144 0.02 -4.58 12.92
CA LEU A 144 -0.71 -3.35 13.23
C LEU A 144 0.21 -2.14 13.22
N PHE A 145 1.37 -2.23 13.89
CA PHE A 145 2.36 -1.16 13.90
C PHE A 145 2.91 -0.85 12.50
N ARG A 146 3.09 -1.88 11.66
CA ARG A 146 3.47 -1.69 10.26
C ARG A 146 2.45 -0.87 9.49
N PHE A 147 1.16 -1.19 9.63
CA PHE A 147 0.12 -0.39 8.99
C PHE A 147 0.00 1.03 9.56
N ILE A 148 0.20 1.22 10.87
CA ILE A 148 0.27 2.56 11.48
C ILE A 148 1.37 3.39 10.81
N HIS A 149 2.57 2.83 10.64
CA HIS A 149 3.68 3.48 9.93
C HIS A 149 3.30 3.81 8.47
N LEU A 150 2.74 2.85 7.74
CA LEU A 150 2.32 3.07 6.36
C LEU A 150 1.21 4.13 6.23
N PHE A 151 0.28 4.22 7.18
CA PHE A 151 -0.73 5.28 7.21
C PHE A 151 -0.13 6.66 7.52
N ALA A 152 0.89 6.72 8.38
CA ALA A 152 1.61 7.96 8.66
C ALA A 152 2.31 8.51 7.41
N ASP A 153 3.10 7.65 6.72
CA ASP A 153 3.75 7.99 5.45
C ASP A 153 2.73 8.44 4.40
N LEU A 154 1.57 7.77 4.31
CA LEU A 154 0.48 8.13 3.41
C LEU A 154 -0.12 9.51 3.73
N HIS A 155 -0.35 9.79 5.00
CA HIS A 155 -0.91 11.06 5.46
C HIS A 155 0.04 12.24 5.19
N GLU A 156 1.35 12.06 5.43
CA GLU A 156 2.39 13.06 5.15
C GLU A 156 2.41 13.43 3.67
N ILE A 157 2.36 12.44 2.78
CA ILE A 157 2.34 12.67 1.34
C ILE A 157 1.01 13.26 0.87
N GLY A 158 -0.10 12.89 1.50
CA GLY A 158 -1.39 13.55 1.28
C GLY A 158 -1.32 15.06 1.56
N LYS A 159 -0.72 15.46 2.70
CA LYS A 159 -0.53 16.86 3.08
C LYS A 159 0.40 17.60 2.11
N TYR A 160 1.54 17.00 1.78
CA TYR A 160 2.47 17.57 0.81
C TYR A 160 1.79 17.84 -0.54
N ASN A 161 1.01 16.88 -1.03
CA ASN A 161 0.28 17.05 -2.29
C ASN A 161 -0.79 18.14 -2.22
N LEU A 162 -1.43 18.34 -1.06
CA LEU A 162 -2.37 19.45 -0.88
C LEU A 162 -1.64 20.81 -0.95
N ILE A 163 -0.56 20.97 -0.19
CA ILE A 163 0.26 22.20 -0.20
C ILE A 163 0.73 22.50 -1.62
N ARG A 164 1.20 21.47 -2.33
CA ARG A 164 1.59 21.57 -3.74
C ARG A 164 0.46 22.08 -4.63
N LEU A 165 -0.74 21.49 -4.52
CA LEU A 165 -1.89 21.88 -5.32
C LEU A 165 -2.34 23.31 -5.01
N ASP A 166 -2.26 23.73 -3.75
CA ASP A 166 -2.58 25.10 -3.31
C ASP A 166 -1.58 26.12 -3.86
N GLN A 167 -0.28 25.85 -3.70
CA GLN A 167 0.78 26.75 -4.16
C GLN A 167 0.84 26.85 -5.69
N THR A 168 0.52 25.79 -6.45
CA THR A 168 0.44 25.89 -7.93
C THR A 168 -0.60 26.88 -8.43
N SER A 169 -1.53 27.32 -7.59
CA SER A 169 -2.52 28.35 -7.95
C SER A 169 -2.03 29.80 -7.77
N SER A 170 -0.90 30.03 -7.05
CA SER A 170 -0.48 31.38 -6.60
C SER A 170 0.63 32.07 -7.43
N GLY A 171 1.15 31.44 -8.49
CA GLY A 171 1.69 32.18 -9.65
C GLY A 171 3.17 32.60 -9.69
N ALA A 172 4.08 32.07 -8.87
CA ALA A 172 5.53 32.32 -9.00
C ALA A 172 6.35 31.00 -9.05
N PRO A 173 6.84 30.56 -10.23
CA PRO A 173 7.36 29.19 -10.41
C PRO A 173 8.66 28.90 -9.66
N ASP A 174 9.61 29.85 -9.60
CA ASP A 174 10.93 29.59 -9.02
C ASP A 174 10.91 29.53 -7.48
N THR A 175 10.18 30.45 -6.83
CA THR A 175 10.01 30.46 -5.37
C THR A 175 9.15 29.28 -4.90
N LEU A 176 8.18 28.87 -5.71
CA LEU A 176 7.35 27.69 -5.48
C LEU A 176 8.18 26.40 -5.54
N ALA A 177 9.03 26.23 -6.56
CA ALA A 177 9.89 25.06 -6.70
C ALA A 177 10.82 24.90 -5.48
N LEU A 178 11.41 26.00 -5.00
CA LEU A 178 12.26 26.01 -3.81
C LEU A 178 11.49 25.64 -2.53
N SER A 179 10.29 26.20 -2.33
CA SER A 179 9.46 25.88 -1.16
C SER A 179 9.07 24.40 -1.13
N LEU A 180 8.55 23.88 -2.24
CA LEU A 180 8.15 22.47 -2.33
C LEU A 180 9.33 21.52 -2.14
N THR A 181 10.50 21.88 -2.65
CA THR A 181 11.72 21.11 -2.43
C THR A 181 12.06 21.05 -0.94
N ASN A 182 12.01 22.19 -0.23
CA ASN A 182 12.27 22.24 1.21
C ASN A 182 11.25 21.43 2.03
N ASP A 183 9.97 21.53 1.68
CA ASP A 183 8.90 20.77 2.33
C ASP A 183 9.10 19.26 2.14
N PHE A 184 9.40 18.83 0.91
CA PHE A 184 9.67 17.43 0.61
C PHE A 184 10.95 16.92 1.29
N MET A 185 12.00 17.74 1.34
CA MET A 185 13.26 17.38 2.04
C MET A 185 13.06 17.22 3.54
N THR A 186 12.10 17.92 4.14
CA THR A 186 11.72 17.74 5.55
C THR A 186 11.08 16.37 5.76
N ILE A 187 10.15 15.97 4.88
CA ILE A 187 9.55 14.62 4.88
C ILE A 187 10.64 13.55 4.69
N HIS A 188 11.54 13.75 3.73
CA HIS A 188 12.63 12.80 3.49
C HIS A 188 13.60 12.67 4.67
N LYS A 189 13.87 13.75 5.41
CA LYS A 189 14.64 13.69 6.68
C LYS A 189 13.91 12.86 7.73
N LEU A 190 12.60 13.04 7.88
CA LEU A 190 11.76 12.26 8.80
C LEU A 190 11.76 10.77 8.44
N TRP A 191 11.59 10.43 7.17
CA TRP A 191 11.65 9.05 6.68
C TRP A 191 12.98 8.37 6.95
N ARG A 192 14.10 9.10 6.84
CA ARG A 192 15.42 8.56 7.18
C ARG A 192 15.56 8.20 8.66
N ALA A 193 14.84 8.87 9.55
CA ALA A 193 14.81 8.53 10.97
C ALA A 193 13.90 7.34 11.31
N HIS A 194 12.97 6.98 10.40
CA HIS A 194 11.95 5.97 10.61
C HIS A 194 11.98 4.87 9.53
N TYR A 195 13.06 4.09 9.52
CA TYR A 195 13.10 2.84 8.74
C TYR A 195 12.66 1.64 9.58
N PRO A 196 12.16 0.57 8.94
CA PRO A 196 11.96 -0.71 9.62
C PRO A 196 13.25 -1.20 10.30
N ASP A 197 13.13 -2.10 11.28
CA ASP A 197 14.31 -2.71 11.89
C ASP A 197 15.02 -3.62 10.87
N LYS A 198 16.34 -3.74 10.93
CA LYS A 198 17.13 -4.66 10.09
C LYS A 198 16.67 -6.12 10.19
N PHE A 199 15.98 -6.48 11.29
CA PHE A 199 15.41 -7.82 11.49
C PHE A 199 13.93 -7.95 11.07
N ASP A 200 13.30 -6.88 10.60
CA ASP A 200 11.95 -6.97 10.04
C ASP A 200 11.92 -7.79 8.75
N LYS A 201 10.72 -8.28 8.42
CA LYS A 201 10.48 -9.04 7.18
C LYS A 201 10.86 -8.21 5.95
N LEU A 202 11.44 -8.86 4.93
CA LEU A 202 11.80 -8.22 3.67
C LEU A 202 10.56 -7.69 2.94
N SER A 203 9.42 -8.36 3.09
CA SER A 203 8.13 -7.87 2.59
C SER A 203 7.77 -6.49 3.15
N HIS A 204 8.01 -6.24 4.45
CA HIS A 204 7.76 -4.95 5.08
C HIS A 204 8.75 -3.87 4.61
N TRP A 205 10.03 -4.21 4.54
CA TRP A 205 11.05 -3.35 3.92
C TRP A 205 10.67 -2.97 2.48
N SER A 206 10.18 -3.94 1.72
CA SER A 206 9.70 -3.74 0.34
C SER A 206 8.51 -2.79 0.28
N ASP A 207 7.55 -2.88 1.21
CA ASP A 207 6.39 -1.96 1.26
C ASP A 207 6.84 -0.51 1.45
N VAL A 208 7.66 -0.27 2.48
CA VAL A 208 8.17 1.08 2.81
C VAL A 208 9.03 1.62 1.68
N THR A 209 9.97 0.83 1.18
CA THR A 209 10.90 1.26 0.13
C THR A 209 10.18 1.55 -1.18
N CYS A 210 9.23 0.70 -1.58
CA CYS A 210 8.45 0.90 -2.80
C CYS A 210 7.59 2.17 -2.71
N PHE A 211 6.90 2.37 -1.58
CA PHE A 211 6.10 3.57 -1.36
C PHE A 211 6.97 4.85 -1.42
N ARG A 212 8.10 4.87 -0.73
CA ARG A 212 9.00 6.03 -0.70
C ARG A 212 9.68 6.29 -2.04
N ALA A 213 10.13 5.24 -2.74
CA ALA A 213 10.72 5.38 -4.07
C ALA A 213 9.71 5.95 -5.07
N PHE A 214 8.47 5.46 -5.06
CA PHE A 214 7.43 5.95 -5.96
C PHE A 214 7.02 7.40 -5.68
N THR A 215 6.93 7.78 -4.40
CA THR A 215 6.61 9.15 -4.00
C THR A 215 7.71 10.13 -4.37
N VAL A 216 8.99 9.77 -4.15
CA VAL A 216 10.14 10.56 -4.61
C VAL A 216 10.12 10.74 -6.13
N ALA A 217 9.91 9.66 -6.89
CA ALA A 217 9.83 9.74 -8.35
C ALA A 217 8.70 10.68 -8.82
N LYS A 218 7.53 10.62 -8.18
CA LYS A 218 6.44 11.56 -8.47
C LYS A 218 6.78 13.00 -8.10
N ALA A 219 7.39 13.23 -6.94
CA ALA A 219 7.79 14.57 -6.49
C ALA A 219 8.79 15.20 -7.46
N LEU A 220 9.82 14.45 -7.87
CA LEU A 220 10.78 14.89 -8.89
C LEU A 220 10.10 15.22 -10.22
N GLY A 221 9.24 14.33 -10.72
CA GLY A 221 8.48 14.59 -11.94
C GLY A 221 7.60 15.85 -11.85
N TYR A 222 7.10 16.24 -10.67
CA TYR A 222 6.40 17.51 -10.51
C TYR A 222 7.35 18.71 -10.55
N LEU A 223 8.52 18.61 -9.92
CA LEU A 223 9.53 19.68 -9.90
C LEU A 223 10.09 19.94 -11.31
N ASP A 224 10.34 18.89 -12.09
CA ASP A 224 10.81 19.00 -13.49
C ASP A 224 9.78 19.74 -14.37
N ASN A 225 8.49 19.52 -14.12
CA ASN A 225 7.42 20.23 -14.83
C ASN A 225 7.32 21.72 -14.45
N ILE A 226 7.71 22.10 -13.23
CA ILE A 226 7.68 23.49 -12.75
C ILE A 226 8.92 24.26 -13.21
N ASN A 227 10.08 23.59 -13.24
CA ASN A 227 11.34 24.19 -13.69
C ASN A 227 12.10 23.24 -14.65
N PRO A 228 11.79 23.25 -15.96
CA PRO A 228 12.41 22.34 -16.94
C PRO A 228 13.91 22.64 -17.18
N LYS A 229 14.49 23.67 -16.56
CA LYS A 229 15.88 24.09 -16.76
C LYS A 229 16.87 23.52 -15.73
N SER A 230 16.42 22.78 -14.72
CA SER A 230 17.28 22.27 -13.63
C SER A 230 18.15 21.06 -14.00
N ILE A 231 17.95 20.42 -15.16
CA ILE A 231 18.72 19.23 -15.60
C ILE A 231 19.84 19.60 -16.59
N VAL A 232 19.90 20.85 -17.05
CA VAL A 232 21.02 21.35 -17.87
C VAL A 232 21.87 22.27 -17.00
N ASN A 233 22.67 21.67 -16.12
CA ASN A 233 23.99 22.14 -15.65
C ASN A 233 24.60 21.13 -14.68
#